data_AF-A6TMU5-F1
#
_entry.id   AF-A6TMU5-F1
#
_cell.length_a   1.000
_cell.length_b   1.000
_cell.length_c   1.000
_cell.angle_alpha   90.00
_cell.angle_beta   90.00
_cell.angle_gamma   90.00
#
_symmetry.space_group_name_H-M   'P 1'
#
loop_
_entity.id
_entity.type
_entity.pdbx_description
1 polymer ?
#
loop_
_entity_poly.entity_id
_entity_poly.type
_entity_poly.pdbx_seq_one_letter_code
_entity_poly.pdbx_strand_id
1 'polypeptide(L)'
;MELFSNHYITCKVVYYKDDKILSNGDNLVSDLEFEARRDFIVPNGYAHITSRIYSVYETGNMYTGSFSYEDFTPYSTDNALIIEIERAGYSYIDRYYQNINGDVTSWMRWEDPVTGLTTPRTLGDGPDDEYYGPHYLVIDLDTNQVVDFVSVFNYFYVIHGRIPTMSNLTQIN
;
A
#
# COMPACT_ATOMS: atom_id res chain seq x y z
N MET A 1 3.81 -4.78 49.88
CA MET A 1 2.62 -4.31 49.16
C MET A 1 2.98 -4.42 47.69
N GLU A 2 2.72 -5.58 47.09
CA GLU A 2 2.99 -5.82 45.67
C GLU A 2 1.82 -5.28 44.85
N LEU A 3 2.10 -4.30 44.00
CA LEU A 3 1.15 -3.77 43.03
C LEU A 3 1.15 -4.73 41.84
N PHE A 4 0.15 -5.60 41.77
CA PHE A 4 -0.14 -6.35 40.55
C PHE A 4 -0.62 -5.37 39.49
N SER A 5 0.21 -5.09 38.48
CA SER A 5 -0.26 -4.43 37.27
C SER A 5 -1.13 -5.42 36.51
N ASN A 6 -2.44 -5.21 36.50
CA ASN A 6 -3.33 -5.87 35.56
C ASN A 6 -2.98 -5.36 34.15
N HIS A 7 -2.10 -6.08 33.46
CA HIS A 7 -2.00 -6.00 32.01
C HIS A 7 -3.33 -6.52 31.46
N TYR A 8 -4.24 -5.61 31.13
CA TYR A 8 -5.37 -5.94 30.29
C TYR A 8 -4.80 -6.35 28.93
N ILE A 9 -4.84 -7.65 28.63
CA ILE A 9 -4.64 -8.15 27.28
C ILE A 9 -5.83 -7.62 26.49
N THR A 10 -5.63 -6.55 25.72
CA THR A 10 -6.60 -6.11 24.71
C THR A 10 -6.61 -7.18 23.62
N CYS A 11 -7.52 -8.14 23.75
CA CYS A 11 -7.79 -9.11 22.72
C CYS A 11 -8.43 -8.37 21.54
N LYS A 12 -7.69 -8.17 20.44
CA LYS A 12 -8.27 -7.59 19.23
C LYS A 12 -9.11 -8.65 18.54
N VAL A 13 -10.42 -8.43 18.49
CA VAL A 13 -11.35 -9.30 17.79
C VAL A 13 -11.60 -8.70 16.42
N VAL A 14 -11.10 -9.38 15.39
CA VAL A 14 -11.43 -9.06 14.00
C VAL A 14 -12.78 -9.70 13.69
N TYR A 15 -13.80 -8.89 13.43
CA TYR A 15 -15.11 -9.40 13.02
C TYR A 15 -15.26 -9.29 11.51
N TYR A 16 -15.68 -10.39 10.90
CA TYR A 16 -16.07 -10.49 9.50
C TYR A 16 -17.58 -10.52 9.43
N LYS A 17 -18.21 -9.44 8.98
CA LYS A 17 -19.65 -9.40 8.76
C LYS A 17 -19.98 -8.41 7.65
N ASP A 18 -20.75 -8.87 6.67
CA ASP A 18 -21.26 -8.05 5.56
C ASP A 18 -20.14 -7.33 4.78
N ASP A 19 -19.08 -8.06 4.37
CA ASP A 19 -17.91 -7.59 3.61
C ASP A 19 -17.06 -6.51 4.31
N LYS A 20 -17.13 -6.44 5.65
CA LYS A 20 -16.35 -5.50 6.47
C LYS A 20 -15.44 -6.27 7.42
N ILE A 21 -14.17 -5.87 7.42
CA ILE A 21 -13.21 -6.27 8.45
C ILE A 21 -13.30 -5.21 9.54
N LEU A 22 -13.85 -5.57 10.71
CA LEU A 22 -13.97 -4.63 11.83
C LEU A 22 -12.88 -4.91 12.87
N SER A 23 -12.13 -3.88 13.26
CA SER A 23 -11.24 -3.91 14.44
C SER A 23 -11.87 -3.06 15.52
N ASN A 24 -12.31 -3.69 16.62
CA ASN A 24 -13.00 -3.01 17.73
C ASN A 24 -14.23 -2.15 17.32
N GLY A 25 -14.87 -2.46 16.19
CA GLY A 25 -16.04 -1.75 15.68
C GLY A 25 -15.77 -0.77 14.53
N ASP A 26 -14.50 -0.51 14.20
CA ASP A 26 -14.10 0.35 13.07
C ASP A 26 -13.91 -0.47 11.79
N ASN A 27 -14.48 -0.01 10.66
CA ASN A 27 -14.32 -0.66 9.36
C ASN A 27 -12.92 -0.41 8.81
N LEU A 28 -12.12 -1.47 8.77
CA LEU A 28 -10.78 -1.46 8.21
C LEU A 28 -10.77 -1.42 6.69
N VAL A 29 -11.87 -1.71 5.98
CA VAL A 29 -11.86 -1.96 4.50
C VAL A 29 -12.31 -0.77 3.65
N SER A 30 -13.34 -0.02 4.08
CA SER A 30 -14.02 0.95 3.19
C SER A 30 -13.22 2.22 2.87
N ASP A 31 -12.10 2.45 3.55
CA ASP A 31 -11.21 3.59 3.36
C ASP A 31 -9.74 3.13 3.20
N LEU A 32 -9.54 1.89 2.75
CA LEU A 32 -8.20 1.37 2.47
C LEU A 32 -7.58 2.13 1.30
N GLU A 33 -6.70 3.06 1.65
CA GLU A 33 -5.82 3.73 0.72
C GLU A 33 -4.38 3.54 1.15
N PHE A 34 -3.52 3.46 0.16
CA PHE A 34 -2.09 3.54 0.37
C PHE A 34 -1.51 4.47 -0.68
N GLU A 35 -0.71 5.43 -0.23
CA GLU A 35 0.06 6.31 -1.08
C GLU A 35 1.55 6.14 -0.76
N ALA A 36 2.28 5.66 -1.76
CA ALA A 36 3.71 5.77 -1.77
C ALA A 36 4.08 7.05 -2.52
N ARG A 37 4.89 7.91 -1.91
CA ARG A 37 5.42 9.12 -2.54
C ARG A 37 6.89 9.31 -2.21
N ARG A 38 7.67 9.75 -3.20
CA ARG A 38 9.05 10.18 -3.02
C ARG A 38 9.29 11.46 -3.78
N ASP A 39 9.81 12.43 -3.06
CA ASP A 39 10.27 13.69 -3.61
C ASP A 39 11.79 13.62 -3.89
N PHE A 40 12.21 14.31 -4.96
CA PHE A 40 13.59 14.41 -5.39
C PHE A 40 13.94 15.88 -5.57
N ILE A 41 15.14 16.27 -5.12
CA ILE A 41 15.72 17.56 -5.49
C ILE A 41 16.51 17.36 -6.78
N VAL A 42 16.22 18.20 -7.77
CA VAL A 42 16.90 18.21 -9.06
C VAL A 42 17.55 19.59 -9.26
N PRO A 43 18.57 19.74 -10.12
CA PRO A 43 19.14 21.04 -10.39
C PRO A 43 18.06 22.05 -10.79
N ASN A 44 18.00 23.17 -10.05
CA ASN A 44 17.02 24.25 -10.27
C ASN A 44 15.55 23.84 -10.11
N GLY A 45 15.23 22.78 -9.36
CA GLY A 45 13.86 22.29 -9.30
C GLY A 45 13.59 21.18 -8.30
N TYR A 46 12.43 20.55 -8.44
CA TYR A 46 12.04 19.35 -7.69
C TYR A 46 11.21 18.42 -8.56
N ALA A 47 11.21 17.14 -8.22
CA ALA A 47 10.38 16.13 -8.83
C ALA A 47 9.71 15.28 -7.75
N HIS A 48 8.61 14.61 -8.08
CA HIS A 48 8.08 13.56 -7.23
C HIS A 48 7.46 12.44 -8.06
N ILE A 49 7.54 11.24 -7.52
CA ILE A 49 6.84 10.07 -8.01
C ILE A 49 5.86 9.63 -6.92
N THR A 50 4.63 9.38 -7.34
CA THR A 50 3.56 8.89 -6.47
C THR A 50 2.90 7.68 -7.12
N SER A 51 2.74 6.59 -6.36
CA SER A 51 1.82 5.50 -6.70
C SER A 51 0.79 5.36 -5.59
N ARG A 52 -0.48 5.30 -5.95
CA ARG A 52 -1.59 5.24 -4.99
C ARG A 52 -2.58 4.16 -5.39
N ILE A 53 -3.04 3.41 -4.39
CA ILE A 53 -4.23 2.59 -4.48
C ILE A 53 -5.30 3.16 -3.53
N TYR A 54 -6.55 3.22 -4.00
CA TYR A 54 -7.65 3.85 -3.29
C TYR A 54 -8.98 3.22 -3.72
N SER A 55 -10.04 3.42 -2.94
CA SER A 55 -11.39 2.93 -3.28
C SER A 55 -11.38 1.44 -3.65
N VAL A 56 -10.93 0.58 -2.73
CA VAL A 56 -10.97 -0.88 -2.91
C VAL A 56 -12.42 -1.31 -3.15
N TYR A 57 -12.66 -1.94 -4.30
CA TYR A 57 -13.98 -2.39 -4.75
C TYR A 57 -14.19 -3.89 -4.48
N GLU A 58 -13.14 -4.69 -4.64
CA GLU A 58 -13.19 -6.15 -4.56
C GLU A 58 -11.88 -6.68 -3.96
N THR A 59 -12.02 -7.65 -3.05
CA THR A 59 -10.92 -8.29 -2.33
C THR A 59 -10.95 -9.78 -2.54
N GLY A 60 -9.78 -10.40 -2.68
CA GLY A 60 -9.62 -11.84 -2.80
C GLY A 60 -9.27 -12.49 -1.46
N ASN A 61 -8.25 -13.35 -1.46
CA ASN A 61 -7.81 -14.05 -0.26
C ASN A 61 -7.30 -13.08 0.82
N MET A 62 -7.53 -13.45 2.08
CA MET A 62 -7.03 -12.70 3.23
C MET A 62 -6.19 -13.60 4.12
N TYR A 63 -5.15 -13.04 4.73
CA TYR A 63 -4.21 -13.75 5.58
C TYR A 63 -3.88 -12.94 6.83
N THR A 64 -3.69 -13.61 7.95
CA THR A 64 -2.88 -13.07 9.05
C THR A 64 -1.49 -13.64 9.00
N GLY A 65 -0.49 -12.91 9.50
CA GLY A 65 0.88 -13.40 9.60
C GLY A 65 1.86 -12.29 9.93
N SER A 66 3.09 -12.43 9.46
CA SER A 66 4.16 -11.45 9.65
C SER A 66 4.51 -10.79 8.31
N PHE A 67 4.83 -9.50 8.35
CA PHE A 67 5.25 -8.72 7.19
C PHE A 67 6.50 -7.91 7.49
N SER A 68 7.43 -7.87 6.55
CA SER A 68 8.59 -6.97 6.60
C SER A 68 9.07 -6.59 5.22
N TYR A 69 9.80 -5.48 5.13
CA TYR A 69 10.63 -5.16 3.96
C TYR A 69 11.89 -4.44 4.39
N GLU A 70 12.94 -4.60 3.59
CA GLU A 70 14.18 -3.86 3.72
C GLU A 70 14.21 -2.74 2.67
N ASP A 71 14.41 -1.49 3.12
CA ASP A 71 14.55 -0.28 2.29
C ASP A 71 15.34 0.77 3.11
N PHE A 72 15.44 2.01 2.66
CA PHE A 72 16.08 3.11 3.40
C PHE A 72 15.44 3.35 4.78
N THR A 73 14.13 3.12 4.88
CA THR A 73 13.39 3.09 6.14
C THR A 73 12.75 1.71 6.27
N PRO A 74 13.42 0.73 6.87
CA PRO A 74 12.91 -0.64 6.98
C PRO A 74 11.68 -0.69 7.90
N TYR A 75 10.84 -1.71 7.68
CA TYR A 75 9.62 -1.92 8.46
C TYR A 75 9.38 -3.42 8.71
N SER A 76 8.86 -3.75 9.89
CA SER A 76 8.48 -5.12 10.26
C SER A 76 7.33 -5.13 11.27
N THR A 77 6.38 -6.06 11.10
CA THR A 77 5.35 -6.41 12.08
C THR A 77 5.15 -7.93 12.09
N ASP A 78 4.97 -8.51 13.27
CA ASP A 78 4.62 -9.92 13.44
C ASP A 78 3.09 -10.15 13.42
N ASN A 79 2.31 -9.07 13.34
CA ASN A 79 0.85 -9.06 13.45
C ASN A 79 0.22 -8.30 12.27
N ALA A 80 0.43 -8.80 11.06
CA ALA A 80 -0.12 -8.24 9.83
C ALA A 80 -1.45 -8.90 9.45
N LEU A 81 -2.37 -8.09 8.92
CA LEU A 81 -3.46 -8.52 8.05
C LEU A 81 -3.08 -8.18 6.61
N ILE A 82 -3.12 -9.17 5.74
CA ILE A 82 -2.74 -9.08 4.34
C ILE A 82 -3.99 -9.39 3.52
N ILE A 83 -4.40 -8.45 2.67
CA ILE A 83 -5.64 -8.53 1.90
C ILE A 83 -5.28 -8.48 0.43
N GLU A 84 -5.63 -9.53 -0.32
CA GLU A 84 -5.58 -9.51 -1.77
C GLU A 84 -6.59 -8.51 -2.32
N ILE A 85 -6.14 -7.67 -3.25
CA ILE A 85 -6.93 -6.65 -3.91
C ILE A 85 -7.12 -7.09 -5.34
N GLU A 86 -8.34 -7.55 -5.64
CA GLU A 86 -8.72 -7.94 -7.00
C GLU A 86 -9.11 -6.72 -7.81
N ARG A 87 -9.74 -5.71 -7.17
CA ARG A 87 -10.19 -4.51 -7.87
C ARG A 87 -10.16 -3.25 -7.01
N ALA A 88 -9.54 -2.18 -7.51
CA ALA A 88 -9.44 -0.89 -6.81
C ALA A 88 -9.14 0.27 -7.77
N GLY A 89 -9.26 1.51 -7.31
CA GLY A 89 -8.68 2.67 -8.01
C GLY A 89 -7.16 2.68 -7.88
N TYR A 90 -6.46 2.89 -8.99
CA TYR A 90 -5.01 2.98 -9.05
C TYR A 90 -4.57 4.25 -9.79
N SER A 91 -3.55 4.93 -9.26
CA SER A 91 -2.90 6.05 -9.94
C SER A 91 -1.39 6.03 -9.79
N TYR A 92 -0.73 6.45 -10.87
CA TYR A 92 0.70 6.71 -10.94
C TYR A 92 0.92 8.13 -11.45
N ILE A 93 1.77 8.89 -10.78
CA ILE A 93 2.14 10.26 -11.18
C ILE A 93 3.65 10.40 -11.06
N ASP A 94 4.28 10.82 -12.15
CA ASP A 94 5.65 11.35 -12.16
C ASP A 94 5.57 12.83 -12.57
N ARG A 95 5.99 13.70 -11.65
CA ARG A 95 5.88 15.15 -11.79
C ARG A 95 7.25 15.79 -11.64
N TYR A 96 7.53 16.76 -12.50
CA TYR A 96 8.76 17.52 -12.49
C TYR A 96 8.50 19.02 -12.65
N TYR A 97 9.30 19.83 -11.95
CA TYR A 97 9.30 21.28 -12.03
C TYR A 97 10.73 21.81 -11.99
N GLN A 98 11.06 22.77 -12.84
CA GLN A 98 12.37 23.43 -12.89
C GLN A 98 12.25 24.92 -13.23
N ASN A 99 13.09 25.75 -12.63
CA ASN A 99 13.20 27.18 -12.88
C ASN A 99 14.68 27.55 -13.16
N ILE A 100 15.02 27.75 -14.43
CA ILE A 100 16.38 28.15 -14.83
C ILE A 100 16.37 29.64 -15.16
N ASN A 101 17.01 30.46 -14.33
CA ASN A 101 17.15 31.90 -14.56
C ASN A 101 15.82 32.66 -14.79
N GLY A 102 14.71 32.17 -14.23
CA GLY A 102 13.38 32.74 -14.42
C GLY A 102 12.52 32.00 -15.47
N ASP A 103 13.11 31.11 -16.28
CA ASP A 103 12.39 30.28 -17.22
C ASP A 103 11.90 29.00 -16.53
N VAL A 104 10.58 28.94 -16.32
CA VAL A 104 9.92 27.84 -15.62
C VAL A 104 9.45 26.78 -16.62
N THR A 105 9.87 25.53 -16.40
CA THR A 105 9.37 24.35 -17.12
C THR A 105 8.78 23.35 -16.14
N SER A 106 7.70 22.67 -16.54
CA SER A 106 7.11 21.58 -15.76
C SER A 106 6.50 20.54 -16.67
N TRP A 107 6.54 19.28 -16.25
CA TRP A 107 5.86 18.19 -16.94
C TRP A 107 5.29 17.20 -15.94
N MET A 108 4.31 16.43 -16.39
CA MET A 108 3.64 15.39 -15.62
C MET A 108 3.36 14.21 -16.53
N ARG A 109 3.69 13.01 -16.06
CA ARG A 109 3.36 11.75 -16.69
C ARG A 109 2.46 10.98 -15.76
N TRP A 110 1.44 10.38 -16.34
CA TRP A 110 0.45 9.54 -15.65
C TRP A 110 0.38 8.14 -16.23
N GLU A 111 1.34 7.79 -17.10
CA GLU A 111 1.49 6.45 -17.66
C GLU A 111 2.26 5.60 -16.67
N ASP A 112 1.66 4.48 -16.27
CA ASP A 112 2.28 3.50 -15.39
C ASP A 112 3.50 2.86 -16.08
N PRO A 113 4.70 2.89 -15.48
CA PRO A 113 5.92 2.44 -16.13
C PRO A 113 5.99 0.92 -16.35
N VAL A 114 5.12 0.14 -15.70
CA VAL A 114 5.09 -1.32 -15.82
C VAL A 114 4.18 -1.76 -16.97
N THR A 115 2.98 -1.20 -17.04
CA THR A 115 1.95 -1.58 -18.02
C THR A 115 1.93 -0.69 -19.26
N GLY A 116 2.43 0.55 -19.17
CA GLY A 116 2.25 1.57 -20.21
C GLY A 116 0.82 2.13 -20.28
N LEU A 117 -0.04 1.80 -19.32
CA LEU A 117 -1.41 2.28 -19.29
C LEU A 117 -1.50 3.65 -18.61
N THR A 118 -2.36 4.52 -19.16
CA THR A 118 -2.67 5.80 -18.53
C THR A 118 -3.49 5.61 -17.26
N THR A 119 -3.12 6.34 -16.21
CA THR A 119 -3.80 6.40 -14.92
C THR A 119 -4.36 7.82 -14.66
N PRO A 120 -5.30 8.04 -13.71
CA PRO A 120 -5.94 7.04 -12.85
C PRO A 120 -6.77 6.04 -13.66
N ARG A 121 -6.80 4.80 -13.21
CA ARG A 121 -7.60 3.72 -13.80
C ARG A 121 -8.10 2.77 -12.71
N THR A 122 -8.97 1.85 -13.09
CA THR A 122 -9.30 0.70 -12.24
C THR A 122 -8.22 -0.37 -12.42
N LEU A 123 -7.62 -0.77 -11.32
CA LEU A 123 -6.84 -1.99 -11.18
C LEU A 123 -7.80 -3.18 -11.18
N GLY A 124 -7.49 -4.24 -11.94
CA GLY A 124 -8.28 -5.47 -12.03
C GLY A 124 -9.26 -5.51 -13.21
N ASP A 125 -9.37 -4.43 -13.99
CA ASP A 125 -10.23 -4.38 -15.18
C ASP A 125 -9.50 -4.80 -16.47
N GLY A 126 -8.16 -4.88 -16.44
CA GLY A 126 -7.33 -5.17 -17.61
C GLY A 126 -6.58 -6.50 -17.53
N PRO A 127 -6.31 -7.16 -18.67
CA PRO A 127 -5.55 -8.42 -18.69
C PRO A 127 -4.10 -8.25 -18.20
N ASP A 128 -3.55 -7.03 -18.29
CA ASP A 128 -2.22 -6.71 -17.76
C ASP A 128 -2.20 -6.83 -16.22
N ASP A 129 -3.29 -6.49 -15.53
CA ASP A 129 -3.34 -6.54 -14.06
C ASP A 129 -3.21 -7.99 -13.56
N GLU A 130 -3.89 -8.93 -14.21
CA GLU A 130 -3.77 -10.36 -13.91
C GLU A 130 -2.38 -10.92 -14.26
N TYR A 131 -1.79 -10.45 -15.37
CA TYR A 131 -0.48 -10.92 -15.84
C TYR A 131 0.64 -10.63 -14.84
N TYR A 132 0.54 -9.51 -14.11
CA TYR A 132 1.55 -9.06 -13.15
C TYR A 132 1.40 -9.67 -11.74
N GLY A 133 0.45 -10.58 -11.56
CA GLY A 133 0.24 -11.32 -10.33
C GLY A 133 -0.58 -10.56 -9.27
N PRO A 134 -0.83 -11.20 -8.12
CA PRO A 134 -1.73 -10.66 -7.12
C PRO A 134 -1.16 -9.39 -6.47
N HIS A 135 -2.07 -8.55 -6.00
CA HIS A 135 -1.76 -7.29 -5.33
C HIS A 135 -2.29 -7.34 -3.91
N TYR A 136 -1.49 -6.92 -2.94
CA TYR A 136 -1.90 -6.97 -1.54
C TYR A 136 -1.80 -5.63 -0.84
N LEU A 137 -2.80 -5.31 -0.04
CA LEU A 137 -2.66 -4.31 1.00
C LEU A 137 -2.25 -4.99 2.30
N VAL A 138 -1.30 -4.37 3.01
CA VAL A 138 -0.82 -4.84 4.29
C VAL A 138 -1.23 -3.85 5.37
N ILE A 139 -1.89 -4.36 6.39
CA ILE A 139 -2.33 -3.62 7.56
C ILE A 139 -1.57 -4.17 8.76
N ASP A 140 -0.87 -3.30 9.48
CA ASP A 140 -0.32 -3.66 10.77
C ASP A 140 -1.44 -3.62 11.81
N LEU A 141 -1.82 -4.79 12.32
CA LEU A 141 -2.91 -4.91 13.27
C LEU A 141 -2.54 -4.35 14.63
N ASP A 142 -1.28 -4.09 14.95
CA ASP A 142 -0.90 -3.44 16.21
C ASP A 142 -1.23 -1.95 16.18
N THR A 143 -0.98 -1.29 15.05
CA THR A 143 -1.21 0.15 14.83
C THR A 143 -2.54 0.46 14.13
N ASN A 144 -3.21 -0.53 13.55
CA ASN A 144 -4.37 -0.39 12.66
C ASN A 144 -4.09 0.52 11.45
N GLN A 145 -2.87 0.51 10.92
CA GLN A 145 -2.50 1.34 9.77
C GLN A 145 -2.23 0.48 8.54
N VAL A 146 -2.60 0.99 7.36
CA VAL A 146 -2.11 0.44 6.10
C VAL A 146 -0.64 0.81 5.98
N VAL A 147 0.22 -0.19 5.95
CA VAL A 147 1.68 -0.01 6.00
C VAL A 147 2.36 -0.26 4.66
N ASP A 148 1.72 -1.02 3.77
CA ASP A 148 2.23 -1.19 2.41
C ASP A 148 1.17 -1.62 1.39
N PHE A 149 1.50 -1.38 0.13
CA PHE A 149 0.87 -1.98 -1.04
C PHE A 149 1.89 -2.86 -1.76
N VAL A 150 1.81 -4.16 -1.53
CA VAL A 150 2.69 -5.17 -2.13
C VAL A 150 2.18 -5.46 -3.53
N SER A 151 2.76 -4.78 -4.51
CA SER A 151 2.45 -4.92 -5.92
C SER A 151 3.63 -4.45 -6.75
N VAL A 152 3.82 -5.04 -7.93
CA VAL A 152 4.74 -4.50 -8.93
C VAL A 152 4.29 -3.13 -9.43
N PHE A 153 3.07 -2.68 -9.19
CA PHE A 153 2.64 -1.31 -9.53
C PHE A 153 3.03 -0.27 -8.48
N ASN A 154 3.54 -0.70 -7.31
CA ASN A 154 4.11 0.22 -6.34
C ASN A 154 5.55 0.58 -6.77
N TYR A 155 5.81 1.86 -7.03
CA TYR A 155 7.08 2.28 -7.63
C TYR A 155 8.30 1.97 -6.74
N PHE A 156 8.13 1.87 -5.42
CA PHE A 156 9.23 1.48 -4.51
C PHE A 156 9.73 0.06 -4.82
N TYR A 157 8.86 -0.83 -5.30
CA TYR A 157 9.24 -2.19 -5.67
C TYR A 157 9.93 -2.23 -7.03
N VAL A 158 9.40 -1.51 -8.03
CA VAL A 158 9.95 -1.50 -9.41
C VAL A 158 11.31 -0.81 -9.48
N ILE A 159 11.42 0.37 -8.88
CA ILE A 159 12.57 1.26 -9.11
C ILE A 159 13.61 1.11 -8.00
N HIS A 160 13.18 0.87 -6.76
CA HIS A 160 14.09 0.79 -5.62
C HIS A 160 14.44 -0.66 -5.21
N GLY A 161 13.80 -1.65 -5.82
CA GLY A 161 14.08 -3.05 -5.52
C GLY A 161 13.74 -3.42 -4.08
N ARG A 162 12.78 -2.71 -3.47
CA ARG A 162 12.23 -3.10 -2.17
C ARG A 162 11.73 -4.54 -2.28
N ILE A 163 12.14 -5.41 -1.35
CA ILE A 163 11.75 -6.81 -1.34
C ILE A 163 10.81 -7.05 -0.14
N PRO A 164 9.52 -7.33 -0.39
CA PRO A 164 8.59 -7.64 0.68
C PRO A 164 8.77 -9.09 1.11
N THR A 165 8.66 -9.35 2.41
CA THR A 165 8.59 -10.69 2.97
C THR A 165 7.28 -10.82 3.73
N MET A 166 6.43 -11.74 3.28
CA MET A 166 5.22 -12.17 3.97
C MET A 166 5.45 -13.60 4.45
N SER A 167 5.30 -13.85 5.75
CA SER A 167 5.62 -15.16 6.35
C SER A 167 4.64 -15.52 7.45
N ASN A 168 4.67 -16.78 7.90
CA ASN A 168 3.74 -17.30 8.91
C ASN A 168 2.25 -17.09 8.55
N LEU A 169 1.95 -17.14 7.25
CA LEU A 169 0.62 -16.83 6.75
C LEU A 169 -0.40 -17.88 7.15
N THR A 170 -1.50 -17.43 7.72
CA THR A 170 -2.70 -18.22 7.99
C THR A 170 -3.84 -17.59 7.22
N GLN A 171 -4.41 -18.34 6.27
CA GLN A 171 -5.56 -17.87 5.51
C GLN A 171 -6.78 -17.71 6.41
N ILE A 172 -7.52 -16.64 6.19
CA ILE A 172 -8.75 -16.32 6.89
C ILE A 172 -9.89 -16.56 5.91
N ASN A 173 -10.80 -17.47 6.25
CA ASN A 173 -12.00 -17.77 5.48
C ASN A 173 -13.19 -16.94 5.97
#